data_AF-A0A1D1YIK0-F1
#
_entry.id   AF-A0A1D1YIK0-F1
#
_cell.length_a   1.000
_cell.length_b   1.000
_cell.length_c   1.000
_cell.angle_alpha   90.00
_cell.angle_beta   90.00
_cell.angle_gamma   90.00
#
_symmetry.space_group_name_H-M   'P 1'
#
loop_
_entity.id
_entity.type
_entity.pdbx_description
1 polymer ?
#
loop_
_entity_poly.entity_id
_entity_poly.type
_entity_poly.pdbx_seq_one_letter_code
_entity_poly.pdbx_strand_id
1 'polypeptide(L)'
;MPATEFNFWEYVKPLMKLGWRQWSGAAIFFWGWIHQYRCHAILGLLRNKTGVDEYFVPSGDWFEIVSCAHYLAEIVVYAGILLASGGLDATVWLLFVFVVTNLVFAAAETHRWYCQKFDSYPPSRNAIIPLIY
;
A
#
# COMPACT_ATOMS: atom_id res chain seq x y z
N MET A 1 -18.77 14.88 42.22
CA MET A 1 -17.78 14.27 41.30
C MET A 1 -17.30 15.41 40.40
N PRO A 2 -16.01 15.78 40.39
CA PRO A 2 -15.58 16.87 39.52
C PRO A 2 -15.67 16.41 38.08
N ALA A 3 -16.28 17.22 37.21
CA ALA A 3 -16.24 16.99 35.78
C ALA A 3 -14.78 17.10 35.34
N THR A 4 -14.19 16.01 34.88
CA THR A 4 -12.92 16.03 34.16
C THR A 4 -13.11 16.92 32.94
N GLU A 5 -12.60 18.17 33.00
CA GLU A 5 -12.61 19.06 31.84
C GLU A 5 -11.74 18.41 30.75
N PHE A 6 -12.40 17.93 29.71
CA PHE A 6 -11.75 17.31 28.57
C PHE A 6 -11.02 18.39 27.78
N ASN A 7 -9.74 18.62 28.10
CA ASN A 7 -8.95 19.67 27.48
C ASN A 7 -8.38 19.18 26.14
N PHE A 8 -9.25 19.12 25.13
CA PHE A 8 -8.92 18.70 23.76
C PHE A 8 -7.66 19.39 23.24
N TRP A 9 -7.44 20.65 23.62
CA TRP A 9 -6.29 21.43 23.19
C TRP A 9 -4.92 20.85 23.58
N GLU A 10 -4.81 20.18 24.74
CA GLU A 10 -3.55 19.55 25.14
C GLU A 10 -3.17 18.39 24.22
N TYR A 11 -4.16 17.68 23.66
CA TYR A 11 -3.94 16.55 22.76
C TYR A 11 -3.56 16.97 21.34
N VAL A 12 -4.08 18.09 20.84
CA VAL A 12 -3.76 18.61 19.49
C VAL A 12 -2.48 19.45 19.45
N LYS A 13 -2.01 19.97 20.59
CA LYS A 13 -0.81 20.81 20.68
C LYS A 13 0.46 20.16 20.08
N PRO A 14 0.73 18.85 20.25
CA PRO A 14 1.88 18.19 19.61
C PRO A 14 1.75 18.08 18.09
N LEU A 15 0.53 17.93 17.56
CA LEU A 15 0.29 17.84 16.11
C LEU A 15 0.66 19.15 15.40
N MET A 16 0.44 20.29 16.04
CA MET A 16 0.83 21.61 15.52
C MET A 16 2.35 21.85 15.50
N LYS A 17 3.14 21.00 16.17
CA LYS A 17 4.61 21.05 16.16
C LYS A 17 5.24 20.18 15.07
N LEU A 18 4.43 19.44 14.31
CA LEU A 18 4.91 18.59 13.22
C LEU A 18 5.46 19.44 12.07
N GLY A 19 6.63 19.06 11.56
CA GLY A 19 7.24 19.68 10.41
C GLY A 19 6.61 19.23 9.09
N TRP A 20 7.02 19.88 8.00
CA TRP A 20 6.53 19.58 6.66
C TRP A 20 6.76 18.12 6.24
N ARG A 21 7.86 17.49 6.70
CA ARG A 21 8.17 16.08 6.42
C ARG A 21 7.11 15.13 6.99
N GLN A 22 6.66 15.39 8.22
CA GLN A 22 5.63 14.58 8.88
C GLN A 22 4.27 14.74 8.20
N TRP A 23 3.90 15.96 7.81
CA TRP A 23 2.65 16.19 7.08
C TRP A 23 2.65 15.58 5.69
N SER A 24 3.74 15.74 4.93
CA SER A 24 3.89 15.10 3.62
C SER A 24 3.93 13.57 3.74
N GLY A 25 4.65 13.04 4.72
CA GLY A 25 4.70 11.60 4.99
C GLY A 25 3.34 11.04 5.38
N ALA A 26 2.58 11.75 6.22
CA ALA A 26 1.20 11.39 6.57
C ALA A 26 0.28 11.40 5.35
N ALA A 27 0.39 12.42 4.48
CA ALA A 27 -0.40 12.48 3.25
C ALA A 27 -0.12 11.29 2.33
N ILE A 28 1.15 10.95 2.12
CA ILE A 28 1.57 9.78 1.32
C ILE A 28 1.08 8.48 1.97
N PHE A 29 1.19 8.36 3.29
CA PHE A 29 0.72 7.21 4.05
C PHE A 29 -0.78 6.99 3.85
N PHE A 30 -1.61 8.02 4.05
CA PHE A 30 -3.06 7.91 3.89
C PHE A 30 -3.45 7.64 2.45
N TRP A 31 -2.74 8.23 1.49
CA TRP A 31 -2.93 7.93 0.07
C TRP A 31 -2.69 6.44 -0.24
N GLY A 32 -1.54 5.90 0.18
CA GLY A 32 -1.23 4.48 0.04
C GLY A 32 -2.26 3.59 0.75
N TRP A 33 -2.67 3.95 1.97
CA TRP A 33 -3.64 3.20 2.76
C TRP A 33 -5.02 3.13 2.09
N ILE A 34 -5.51 4.23 1.51
CA ILE A 34 -6.79 4.26 0.78
C ILE A 34 -6.74 3.28 -0.41
N HIS A 35 -5.65 3.31 -1.19
CA HIS A 35 -5.48 2.41 -2.32
C HIS A 35 -5.32 0.95 -1.90
N GLN A 36 -4.57 0.69 -0.82
CA GLN A 36 -4.41 -0.65 -0.27
C GLN A 36 -5.77 -1.24 0.19
N TYR A 37 -6.57 -0.44 0.90
CA TYR A 37 -7.91 -0.82 1.33
C TYR A 37 -8.81 -1.15 0.14
N ARG A 38 -8.83 -0.29 -0.89
CA ARG A 38 -9.60 -0.53 -2.12
C ARG A 38 -9.15 -1.80 -2.83
N CYS A 39 -7.85 -2.04 -2.94
CA CYS A 39 -7.32 -3.24 -3.57
C CYS A 39 -7.75 -4.51 -2.82
N HIS A 40 -7.68 -4.52 -1.48
CA HIS A 40 -8.15 -5.65 -0.69
C HIS A 40 -9.67 -5.84 -0.77
N ALA A 41 -10.44 -4.76 -0.84
CA ALA A 41 -11.88 -4.84 -1.06
C ALA A 41 -12.21 -5.49 -2.42
N ILE A 42 -11.49 -5.11 -3.50
CA ILE A 42 -11.62 -5.74 -4.82
C ILE A 42 -11.30 -7.24 -4.75
N LEU A 43 -10.18 -7.61 -4.14
CA LEU A 43 -9.77 -9.01 -4.00
C LEU A 43 -10.77 -9.83 -3.16
N GLY A 44 -11.30 -9.25 -2.08
CA GLY A 44 -12.33 -9.88 -1.25
C GLY A 44 -13.65 -10.08 -2.01
N LEU A 45 -14.06 -9.11 -2.82
CA LEU A 45 -15.25 -9.22 -3.68
C LEU A 45 -15.10 -10.32 -4.73
N LEU A 46 -13.91 -10.47 -5.32
CA LEU A 46 -13.63 -11.56 -6.27
C LEU A 46 -13.77 -12.91 -5.59
N ARG A 47 -13.16 -13.10 -4.40
CA ARG A 47 -13.27 -14.36 -3.64
C ARG A 47 -14.72 -14.72 -3.31
N ASN A 48 -15.55 -13.74 -2.97
CA ASN A 48 -16.96 -13.99 -2.64
C ASN A 48 -17.81 -14.38 -3.87
N LYS A 49 -17.41 -13.95 -5.07
CA LYS A 49 -18.15 -14.25 -6.31
C LYS A 49 -17.85 -15.63 -6.86
N THR A 50 -16.66 -16.17 -6.61
CA THR A 50 -16.08 -17.26 -7.42
C THR A 50 -15.91 -18.56 -6.65
N GLY A 51 -16.21 -18.54 -5.34
CA GLY A 51 -15.94 -19.68 -4.46
C GLY A 51 -14.44 -19.83 -4.17
N VAL A 52 -14.06 -20.96 -3.57
CA VAL A 52 -12.69 -21.14 -3.04
C VAL A 52 -11.67 -21.46 -4.14
N ASP A 53 -12.08 -22.07 -5.25
CA ASP A 53 -11.15 -22.70 -6.21
C ASP A 53 -10.99 -21.97 -7.56
N GLU A 54 -11.81 -20.94 -7.84
CA GLU A 54 -11.68 -20.16 -9.08
C GLU A 54 -10.98 -18.81 -8.84
N TYR A 55 -9.95 -18.56 -9.65
CA TYR A 55 -9.20 -17.31 -9.66
C TYR A 55 -9.62 -16.44 -10.83
N PHE A 56 -9.61 -15.13 -10.61
CA PHE A 56 -9.93 -14.13 -11.62
C PHE A 56 -8.87 -13.04 -11.63
N VAL A 57 -8.69 -12.42 -12.80
CA VAL A 57 -7.79 -11.28 -12.95
C VAL A 57 -8.45 -10.06 -12.32
N PRO A 58 -7.85 -9.45 -11.27
CA PRO A 58 -8.43 -8.28 -10.63
C PRO A 58 -8.43 -7.07 -11.57
N SER A 59 -9.47 -6.24 -11.46
CA SER A 59 -9.66 -5.00 -12.23
C SER A 59 -10.15 -3.89 -11.31
N GLY A 60 -9.86 -2.65 -11.69
CA GLY A 60 -10.12 -1.45 -10.90
C GLY A 60 -8.92 -0.98 -10.07
N ASP A 61 -8.93 0.32 -9.76
CA ASP A 61 -7.81 1.01 -9.09
C ASP A 61 -6.46 0.76 -9.80
N TRP A 62 -5.36 0.61 -9.07
CA TRP A 62 -4.05 0.36 -9.67
C TRP A 62 -3.89 -1.02 -10.30
N PHE A 63 -4.88 -1.93 -10.20
CA PHE A 63 -4.81 -3.22 -10.88
C PHE A 63 -4.82 -3.08 -12.40
N GLU A 64 -5.26 -1.94 -12.95
CA GLU A 64 -5.17 -1.69 -14.39
C GLU A 64 -3.74 -1.45 -14.88
N ILE A 65 -2.83 -1.11 -13.98
CA ILE A 65 -1.44 -0.77 -14.29
C ILE A 65 -0.49 -1.88 -13.85
N VAL A 66 -0.73 -2.46 -12.68
CA VAL A 66 0.14 -3.47 -12.07
C VAL A 66 -0.65 -4.68 -11.58
N SER A 67 -0.02 -5.84 -11.60
CA SER A 67 -0.61 -7.13 -11.20
C SER A 67 -0.92 -7.17 -9.72
N CYS A 68 -0.01 -6.62 -8.90
CA CYS A 68 -0.09 -6.63 -7.45
C CYS A 68 -0.24 -5.22 -6.89
N ALA A 69 -1.36 -4.57 -7.23
CA ALA A 69 -1.67 -3.20 -6.82
C ALA A 69 -1.61 -2.96 -5.31
N HIS A 70 -2.08 -3.92 -4.51
CA HIS A 70 -2.03 -3.86 -3.05
C HIS A 70 -0.60 -3.85 -2.49
N TYR A 71 0.35 -4.55 -3.14
CA TYR A 71 1.76 -4.50 -2.77
C TYR A 71 2.40 -3.16 -3.13
N LEU A 72 2.07 -2.59 -4.29
CA LEU A 72 2.51 -1.25 -4.65
C LEU A 72 1.98 -0.21 -3.63
N ALA A 73 0.71 -0.32 -3.22
CA ALA A 73 0.12 0.53 -2.20
C ALA A 73 0.82 0.40 -0.84
N GLU A 74 1.19 -0.82 -0.45
CA GLU A 74 1.98 -1.05 0.76
C GLU A 74 3.36 -0.37 0.69
N ILE A 75 4.07 -0.48 -0.43
CA ILE A 75 5.34 0.25 -0.63
C ILE A 75 5.15 1.77 -0.45
N VAL A 76 4.06 2.33 -0.99
CA VAL A 76 3.74 3.76 -0.81
C VAL A 76 3.49 4.10 0.66
N VAL A 77 2.78 3.24 1.41
CA VAL A 77 2.57 3.41 2.85
C VAL A 77 3.91 3.50 3.59
N TYR A 78 4.82 2.55 3.36
CA TYR A 78 6.13 2.56 4.02
C TYR A 78 7.04 3.70 3.55
N ALA A 79 6.91 4.16 2.30
CA ALA A 79 7.58 5.38 1.84
C ALA A 79 7.10 6.62 2.61
N GLY A 80 5.80 6.70 2.91
CA GLY A 80 5.22 7.73 3.77
C GLY A 80 5.79 7.70 5.20
N ILE A 81 5.93 6.50 5.79
CA ILE A 81 6.56 6.31 7.11
C ILE A 81 8.03 6.78 7.10
N LEU A 82 8.79 6.39 6.08
CA LEU A 82 10.19 6.77 5.92
C LEU A 82 10.36 8.29 5.78
N LEU A 83 9.46 8.95 5.05
CA LEU A 83 9.47 10.41 4.94
C LEU A 83 9.11 11.08 6.28
N ALA A 84 8.08 10.56 6.96
CA ALA A 84 7.62 11.09 8.24
C ALA A 84 8.68 10.92 9.37
N SER A 85 9.49 9.87 9.32
CA SER A 85 10.62 9.68 10.27
C SER A 85 11.76 10.68 10.06
N GLY A 86 11.73 11.44 8.95
CA GLY A 86 12.77 12.39 8.59
C GLY A 86 13.96 11.77 7.85
N GLY A 87 13.94 10.46 7.57
CA GLY A 87 14.90 9.76 6.70
C GLY A 87 16.31 9.57 7.29
N LEU A 88 16.51 9.85 8.58
CA LEU A 88 17.81 9.69 9.26
C LEU A 88 17.94 8.38 10.03
N ASP A 89 16.82 7.69 10.26
CA ASP A 89 16.78 6.44 11.01
C ASP A 89 17.11 5.25 10.10
N ALA A 90 18.25 4.62 10.36
CA ALA A 90 18.70 3.44 9.63
C ALA A 90 17.74 2.24 9.78
N THR A 91 17.06 2.10 10.92
CA THR A 91 16.09 1.04 11.14
C THR A 91 14.87 1.21 10.23
N VAL A 92 14.40 2.44 10.05
CA VAL A 92 13.27 2.72 9.13
C VAL A 92 13.66 2.49 7.67
N TRP A 93 14.91 2.81 7.30
CA TRP A 93 15.44 2.48 5.98
C TRP A 93 15.53 0.96 5.75
N LEU A 94 16.04 0.20 6.71
CA LEU A 94 16.12 -1.26 6.62
C LEU A 94 14.72 -1.88 6.49
N LEU A 95 13.76 -1.38 7.26
CA LEU A 95 12.36 -1.80 7.16
C LEU A 95 11.79 -1.52 5.76
N PHE A 96 12.00 -0.31 5.23
CA PHE A 96 11.52 0.06 3.89
C PHE A 96 12.13 -0.84 2.81
N VAL A 97 13.45 -1.03 2.83
CA VAL A 97 14.15 -1.90 1.85
C VAL A 97 13.69 -3.35 1.96
N PHE A 98 13.49 -3.86 3.18
CA PHE A 98 12.95 -5.20 3.39
C PHE A 98 11.56 -5.35 2.77
N VAL A 99 10.65 -4.41 3.04
CA VAL A 99 9.28 -4.42 2.48
C VAL A 99 9.32 -4.36 0.96
N VAL A 100 10.06 -3.43 0.37
CA VAL A 100 10.18 -3.31 -1.09
C VAL A 100 10.70 -4.60 -1.70
N THR A 101 11.78 -5.17 -1.15
CA THR A 101 12.40 -6.38 -1.70
C THR A 101 11.47 -7.57 -1.61
N ASN A 102 10.84 -7.78 -0.45
CA ASN A 102 9.93 -8.90 -0.21
C ASN A 102 8.71 -8.83 -1.15
N LEU A 103 8.09 -7.65 -1.25
CA LEU A 103 6.89 -7.44 -2.05
C LEU A 103 7.17 -7.47 -3.55
N VAL A 104 8.32 -6.96 -4.01
CA VAL A 104 8.72 -7.05 -5.42
C VAL A 104 8.93 -8.51 -5.82
N PHE A 105 9.59 -9.31 -4.98
CA PHE A 105 9.76 -10.73 -5.25
C PHE A 105 8.43 -11.48 -5.28
N ALA A 106 7.55 -11.25 -4.30
CA ALA A 106 6.22 -11.85 -4.26
C ALA A 106 5.36 -11.44 -5.48
N ALA A 107 5.45 -10.18 -5.91
CA ALA A 107 4.75 -9.70 -7.09
C ALA A 107 5.24 -10.34 -8.38
N ALA A 108 6.56 -10.56 -8.51
CA ALA A 108 7.15 -11.21 -9.67
C ALA A 108 6.59 -12.64 -9.86
N GLU A 109 6.57 -13.41 -8.79
CA GLU A 109 6.00 -14.77 -8.79
C GLU A 109 4.50 -14.75 -9.10
N THR A 110 3.76 -13.82 -8.50
CA THR A 110 2.32 -13.67 -8.72
C THR A 110 2.01 -13.27 -10.17
N HIS A 111 2.74 -12.32 -10.73
CA HIS A 111 2.60 -11.90 -12.13
C HIS A 111 2.90 -13.05 -13.09
N ARG A 112 4.00 -13.79 -12.86
CA ARG A 112 4.33 -14.98 -13.65
C ARG A 112 3.23 -16.03 -13.60
N TRP A 113 2.67 -16.27 -12.42
CA TRP A 113 1.55 -17.18 -12.26
C TRP A 113 0.32 -16.72 -13.04
N TYR A 114 -0.04 -15.43 -13.00
CA TYR A 114 -1.15 -14.89 -13.78
C TYR A 114 -0.96 -15.08 -15.29
N CYS A 115 0.24 -14.76 -15.80
CA CYS A 115 0.58 -14.94 -17.22
C CYS A 115 0.52 -16.40 -17.68
N GLN A 116 0.82 -17.36 -16.80
CA GLN A 116 0.73 -18.79 -17.09
C GLN A 116 -0.69 -19.35 -16.95
N LYS A 117 -1.50 -18.76 -16.05
CA LYS A 117 -2.83 -19.26 -15.72
C LYS A 117 -3.91 -18.75 -16.68
N PHE A 118 -3.77 -17.51 -17.16
CA PHE A 118 -4.78 -16.84 -17.97
C PHE A 118 -4.23 -16.46 -19.35
N ASP A 119 -4.71 -17.15 -20.39
CA ASP A 119 -4.35 -16.82 -21.78
C ASP A 119 -4.78 -15.40 -22.19
N SER A 120 -5.81 -14.85 -21.53
CA SER A 120 -6.35 -13.51 -21.76
C SER A 120 -5.75 -12.43 -20.84
N TYR A 121 -4.64 -12.72 -20.14
CA TYR A 121 -4.02 -11.76 -19.23
C TYR A 121 -3.51 -10.51 -19.99
N PRO A 122 -3.78 -9.28 -19.51
CA PRO A 122 -3.36 -8.06 -20.21
C PRO A 122 -1.83 -7.92 -20.25
N PRO A 123 -1.21 -7.90 -21.46
CA PRO A 123 0.25 -7.84 -21.58
C PRO A 123 0.83 -6.46 -21.21
N SER A 124 0.00 -5.43 -21.07
CA SER A 124 0.40 -4.09 -20.68
C SER A 124 0.60 -3.91 -19.17
N ARG A 125 0.21 -4.90 -18.35
CA ARG A 125 0.33 -4.83 -16.89
C ARG A 125 1.74 -5.21 -16.46
N ASN A 126 2.33 -4.39 -15.60
CA ASN A 126 3.60 -4.68 -14.95
C ASN A 126 3.37 -5.57 -13.71
N ALA A 127 4.40 -6.19 -13.18
CA ALA A 127 4.32 -6.96 -11.94
C ALA A 127 4.01 -6.05 -10.74
N ILE A 128 4.79 -4.98 -10.55
CA ILE A 128 4.64 -4.07 -9.39
C ILE A 128 5.18 -2.65 -9.59
N ILE A 129 6.27 -2.45 -10.33
CA ILE A 129 6.83 -1.12 -10.61
C ILE A 129 6.34 -0.68 -11.99
N PRO A 130 5.46 0.35 -12.07
CA PRO A 130 4.99 0.84 -13.35
C PRO A 130 6.16 1.23 -14.25
N LEU A 131 6.14 0.75 -15.51
CA LEU A 131 7.08 1.11 -16.57
C LEU A 131 8.52 0.59 -16.40
N ILE A 132 8.78 -0.27 -15.40
CA ILE A 132 10.10 -0.90 -15.20
C ILE A 132 9.94 -2.41 -15.09
N TYR A 133 9.05 -2.88 -14.21
CA TYR A 133 8.88 -4.29 -13.90
C TYR A 133 7.48 -4.66 -13.41
#